data_AF-A0A2W1L7K8-F1
#
_entry.id   AF-A0A2W1L7K8-F1
#
_cell.length_a   1.000
_cell.length_b   1.000
_cell.length_c   1.000
_cell.angle_alpha   90.00
_cell.angle_beta   90.00
_cell.angle_gamma   90.00
#
_symmetry.space_group_name_H-M   'P 1'
#
loop_
_entity.id
_entity.type
_entity.pdbx_description
1 polymer ?
#
loop_
_entity_poly.entity_id
_entity_poly.type
_entity_poly.pdbx_seq_one_letter_code
_entity_poly.pdbx_strand_id
1 'polypeptide(L)'
;MSPYLQHGHDLHVPEGISNLPGYIQVVSDTEEDSCFDLNNEVVSLKRSVLVRLRNKMLVHKIKLLYENTCQICGFKMHIRGDYYYLEVHHIKPLGEPHLGPDTLGNMICVCPNHHVLLDLVAIALDNDLILSMARHSINNEYIDYHNLKIVNIDNR
;
A
#
# COMPACT_ATOMS: atom_id res chain seq x y z
N MET A 1 28.83 0.55 -20.89
CA MET A 1 27.92 1.33 -20.02
C MET A 1 26.63 1.57 -20.80
N SER A 2 25.48 1.70 -20.14
CA SER A 2 24.24 2.11 -20.82
C SER A 2 24.31 3.61 -21.14
N PRO A 3 24.01 4.07 -22.37
CA PRO A 3 24.07 5.49 -22.70
C PRO A 3 23.00 6.33 -21.98
N TYR A 4 21.98 5.68 -21.40
CA TYR A 4 20.88 6.34 -20.69
C TYR A 4 21.17 6.55 -19.19
N LEU A 5 22.05 5.74 -18.59
CA LEU A 5 22.41 5.82 -17.17
C LEU A 5 23.80 6.43 -17.02
N GLN A 6 23.84 7.77 -17.01
CA GLN A 6 25.06 8.56 -16.83
C GLN A 6 25.04 9.23 -15.45
N HIS A 7 26.18 9.16 -14.74
CA HIS A 7 26.27 9.66 -13.36
C HIS A 7 26.11 11.18 -13.31
N GLY A 8 25.11 11.67 -12.56
CA GLY A 8 24.83 13.11 -12.41
C GLY A 8 23.84 13.69 -13.42
N HIS A 9 23.15 12.86 -14.22
CA HIS A 9 22.05 13.27 -15.08
C HIS A 9 20.74 12.58 -14.66
N ASP A 10 19.63 13.31 -14.67
CA ASP A 10 18.31 12.77 -14.37
C ASP A 10 17.85 11.78 -15.46
N LEU A 11 17.47 10.57 -15.05
CA LEU A 11 16.92 9.54 -15.93
C LEU A 11 15.44 9.85 -16.24
N HIS A 12 15.18 10.88 -17.04
CA HIS A 12 13.86 11.11 -17.59
C HIS A 12 13.62 10.24 -18.82
N VAL A 13 12.64 9.33 -18.74
CA VAL A 13 12.21 8.48 -19.86
C VAL A 13 10.79 8.89 -20.26
N PRO A 14 10.61 9.64 -21.36
CA PRO A 14 9.29 9.90 -21.93
C PRO A 14 8.55 8.58 -22.19
N GLU A 15 7.23 8.57 -21.95
CA GLU A 15 6.38 7.38 -21.99
C GLU A 15 6.82 6.22 -21.06
N GLY A 16 7.68 6.50 -20.06
CA GLY A 16 8.00 5.59 -18.97
C GLY A 16 9.12 4.58 -19.23
N ILE A 17 9.66 4.01 -18.15
CA ILE A 17 10.90 3.19 -18.14
C ILE A 17 10.87 1.97 -19.07
N SER A 18 9.70 1.48 -19.47
CA SER A 18 9.52 0.41 -20.45
C SER A 18 10.07 0.75 -21.85
N ASN A 19 10.21 2.04 -22.16
CA ASN A 19 10.77 2.53 -23.43
C ASN A 19 12.31 2.65 -23.42
N LEU A 20 13.00 2.28 -22.33
CA LEU A 20 14.46 2.16 -22.33
C LEU A 20 14.91 0.97 -23.19
N PRO A 21 15.79 1.15 -24.19
CA PRO A 21 16.37 0.03 -24.93
C PRO A 21 17.13 -0.91 -24.00
N GLY A 22 16.70 -2.18 -23.97
CA GLY A 22 17.20 -3.19 -23.04
C GLY A 22 16.42 -3.29 -21.72
N TYR A 23 15.29 -2.59 -21.57
CA TYR A 23 14.34 -2.87 -20.49
C TYR A 23 13.82 -4.31 -20.60
N ILE A 24 13.94 -5.06 -19.50
CA ILE A 24 13.37 -6.39 -19.34
C ILE A 24 12.57 -6.36 -18.03
N GLN A 25 11.25 -6.57 -18.13
CA GLN A 25 10.43 -6.75 -16.94
C GLN A 25 10.70 -8.15 -16.36
N VAL A 26 11.57 -8.22 -15.35
CA VAL A 26 11.81 -9.45 -14.59
C VAL A 26 10.54 -9.78 -13.80
N VAL A 27 9.82 -10.83 -14.23
CA VAL A 27 8.66 -11.36 -13.51
C VAL A 27 9.17 -12.40 -12.51
N SER A 28 9.45 -11.95 -11.29
CA SER A 28 10.01 -12.80 -10.22
C SER A 28 8.92 -13.46 -9.39
N ASP A 29 8.81 -14.79 -9.48
CA ASP A 29 8.09 -15.60 -8.50
C ASP A 29 8.92 -15.74 -7.19
N THR A 30 8.84 -14.70 -6.35
CA THR A 30 9.08 -14.69 -4.86
C THR A 30 10.48 -14.94 -4.26
N GLU A 31 10.66 -14.44 -3.01
CA GLU A 31 11.70 -14.78 -1.98
C GLU A 31 13.16 -14.29 -2.19
N GLU A 32 14.04 -14.13 -1.16
CA GLU A 32 14.01 -13.65 0.27
C GLU A 32 15.50 -13.51 0.73
N ASP A 33 15.99 -12.87 1.81
CA ASP A 33 15.56 -11.86 2.83
C ASP A 33 16.77 -10.87 3.01
N SER A 34 16.62 -9.78 3.74
CA SER A 34 17.65 -8.80 4.12
C SER A 34 18.89 -9.40 4.82
N CYS A 35 20.09 -9.00 4.38
CA CYS A 35 21.37 -9.45 4.94
C CYS A 35 21.80 -8.61 6.16
N PHE A 36 22.34 -9.27 7.19
CA PHE A 36 23.03 -8.65 8.33
C PHE A 36 24.48 -9.15 8.41
N ASP A 37 25.42 -8.24 8.52
CA ASP A 37 26.85 -8.54 8.58
C ASP A 37 27.28 -8.82 10.02
N LEU A 38 27.51 -10.09 10.35
CA LEU A 38 28.08 -10.54 11.63
C LEU A 38 29.55 -10.89 11.41
N ASN A 39 30.43 -10.47 12.34
CA ASN A 39 31.90 -10.60 12.24
C ASN A 39 32.41 -12.06 12.30
N ASN A 40 32.04 -12.91 11.35
CA ASN A 40 32.31 -14.36 11.26
C ASN A 40 31.86 -15.22 12.47
N GLU A 41 31.23 -14.64 13.51
CA GLU A 41 30.66 -15.40 14.63
C GLU A 41 29.24 -15.91 14.30
N VAL A 42 29.05 -17.23 14.37
CA VAL A 42 27.75 -17.88 14.16
C VAL A 42 26.91 -17.80 15.45
N VAL A 43 26.21 -16.67 15.63
CA VAL A 43 25.32 -16.45 16.79
C VAL A 43 23.93 -17.06 16.54
N SER A 44 23.55 -18.05 17.34
CA SER A 44 22.21 -18.67 17.26
C SER A 44 21.17 -17.85 18.03
N LEU A 45 20.39 -17.04 17.29
CA LEU A 45 19.28 -16.24 17.84
C LEU A 45 17.93 -16.92 17.59
N LYS A 46 17.14 -17.12 18.65
CA LYS A 46 15.74 -17.57 18.52
C LYS A 46 14.84 -16.42 18.06
N ARG A 47 14.69 -16.24 16.73
CA ARG A 47 13.70 -15.33 16.14
C ARG A 47 12.30 -15.94 16.25
N SER A 48 11.41 -15.31 17.04
CA SER A 48 9.97 -15.55 16.96
C SER A 48 9.35 -14.60 15.94
N VAL A 49 8.48 -15.12 15.06
CA VAL A 49 7.79 -14.32 14.04
C VAL A 49 6.28 -14.38 14.29
N LEU A 50 5.68 -13.24 14.63
CA LEU A 50 4.23 -13.12 14.80
C LEU A 50 3.57 -12.92 13.44
N VAL A 51 3.08 -14.01 12.85
CA VAL A 51 2.36 -14.00 11.57
C VAL A 51 0.91 -13.57 11.78
N ARG A 52 0.51 -12.43 11.20
CA ARG A 52 -0.90 -11.99 11.15
C ARG A 52 -1.57 -12.57 9.89
N LEU A 53 -2.43 -13.58 10.08
CA LEU A 53 -3.25 -14.13 8.99
C LEU A 53 -4.38 -13.15 8.63
N ARG A 54 -4.23 -12.43 7.52
CA ARG A 54 -5.27 -11.55 6.94
C ARG A 54 -6.26 -12.35 6.10
N ASN A 55 -7.55 -12.00 6.17
CA ASN A 55 -8.60 -12.65 5.41
C ASN A 55 -8.57 -12.24 3.93
N LYS A 56 -7.84 -13.03 3.13
CA LYS A 56 -7.70 -12.84 1.67
C LYS A 56 -9.04 -12.74 0.93
N MET A 57 -10.11 -13.37 1.43
CA MET A 57 -11.45 -13.25 0.82
C MET A 57 -12.05 -11.86 0.99
N LEU A 58 -11.84 -11.18 2.12
CA LEU A 58 -12.30 -9.80 2.30
C LEU A 58 -11.57 -8.84 1.36
N VAL A 59 -10.24 -8.99 1.26
CA VAL A 59 -9.38 -8.22 0.34
C VAL A 59 -9.79 -8.42 -1.12
N HIS A 60 -10.16 -9.65 -1.53
CA HIS A 60 -10.68 -9.90 -2.87
C HIS A 60 -12.09 -9.30 -3.07
N LYS A 61 -12.99 -9.50 -2.10
CA LYS A 61 -14.37 -9.00 -2.14
C LYS A 61 -14.44 -7.47 -2.28
N ILE A 62 -13.63 -6.72 -1.53
CA ILE A 62 -13.64 -5.26 -1.59
C ILE A 62 -13.04 -4.73 -2.91
N LYS A 63 -11.99 -5.35 -3.46
CA LYS A 63 -11.45 -4.99 -4.79
C LYS A 63 -12.48 -5.17 -5.91
N LEU A 64 -13.23 -6.27 -5.88
CA LEU A 64 -14.35 -6.50 -6.81
C LEU A 64 -15.49 -5.49 -6.61
N LEU A 65 -15.83 -5.18 -5.35
CA LEU A 65 -16.91 -4.25 -4.99
C LEU A 65 -16.71 -2.84 -5.57
N TYR A 66 -15.46 -2.37 -5.67
CA TYR A 66 -15.10 -1.09 -6.31
C TYR A 66 -14.55 -1.25 -7.73
N GLU A 67 -14.71 -2.43 -8.36
CA GLU A 67 -14.31 -2.68 -9.76
C GLU A 67 -12.81 -2.38 -10.04
N ASN A 68 -11.95 -2.55 -9.04
CA ASN A 68 -10.53 -2.14 -9.02
C ASN A 68 -10.30 -0.61 -9.16
N THR A 69 -11.20 0.21 -8.62
CA THR A 69 -11.13 1.68 -8.60
C THR A 69 -10.74 2.20 -7.21
N CYS A 70 -9.89 3.24 -7.15
CA CYS A 70 -9.53 3.93 -5.91
C CYS A 70 -10.71 4.75 -5.36
N GLN A 71 -11.07 4.53 -4.09
CA GLN A 71 -12.16 5.25 -3.41
C GLN A 71 -11.87 6.74 -3.15
N ILE A 72 -10.61 7.19 -3.23
CA ILE A 72 -10.24 8.59 -2.95
C ILE A 72 -10.19 9.43 -4.23
N CYS A 73 -9.53 8.94 -5.30
CA CYS A 73 -9.30 9.72 -6.52
C CYS A 73 -9.97 9.16 -7.78
N GLY A 74 -10.74 8.07 -7.69
CA GLY A 74 -11.38 7.43 -8.84
C GLY A 74 -10.41 6.76 -9.83
N PHE A 75 -9.09 6.77 -9.58
CA PHE A 75 -8.12 6.13 -10.48
C PHE A 75 -8.24 4.60 -10.45
N LYS A 76 -8.25 4.00 -11.64
CA LYS A 76 -8.33 2.55 -11.87
C LYS A 76 -7.09 2.12 -12.65
N MET A 77 -6.10 1.55 -11.95
CA MET A 77 -4.79 1.24 -12.53
C MET A 77 -4.88 -0.01 -13.40
N HIS A 78 -5.02 0.17 -14.71
CA HIS A 78 -4.83 -0.91 -15.68
C HIS A 78 -3.37 -1.33 -15.77
N ILE A 79 -3.10 -2.62 -15.96
CA ILE A 79 -1.74 -3.17 -16.07
C ILE A 79 -1.55 -3.93 -17.38
N ARG A 80 -2.43 -4.90 -17.69
CA ARG A 80 -2.41 -5.71 -18.93
C ARG A 80 -3.69 -6.53 -19.10
N GLY A 81 -4.22 -6.66 -20.32
CA GLY A 81 -5.44 -7.45 -20.57
C GLY A 81 -6.59 -6.97 -19.67
N ASP A 82 -7.22 -7.88 -18.92
CA ASP A 82 -8.23 -7.54 -17.91
C ASP A 82 -7.67 -7.42 -16.47
N TYR A 83 -6.34 -7.39 -16.31
CA TYR A 83 -5.69 -7.24 -15.01
C TYR A 83 -5.53 -5.76 -14.62
N TYR A 84 -6.11 -5.42 -13.48
CA TYR A 84 -6.05 -4.10 -12.84
C TYR A 84 -5.40 -4.24 -11.46
N TYR A 85 -4.61 -3.24 -11.06
CA TYR A 85 -4.01 -3.16 -9.74
C TYR A 85 -4.78 -2.21 -8.83
N LEU A 86 -4.94 -2.63 -7.58
CA LEU A 86 -5.50 -1.83 -6.49
C LEU A 86 -5.04 -2.46 -5.18
N GLU A 87 -4.96 -1.67 -4.11
CA GLU A 87 -4.56 -2.10 -2.78
C GLU A 87 -5.73 -1.91 -1.79
N VAL A 88 -5.58 -2.48 -0.59
CA VAL A 88 -6.58 -2.41 0.48
C VAL A 88 -5.86 -2.00 1.75
N HIS A 89 -6.05 -0.75 2.15
CA HIS A 89 -5.49 -0.18 3.35
C HIS A 89 -6.44 -0.43 4.54
N HIS A 90 -5.89 -0.71 5.72
CA HIS A 90 -6.64 -0.83 6.97
C HIS A 90 -6.65 0.52 7.69
N ILE A 91 -7.79 1.22 7.68
CA ILE A 91 -7.94 2.62 8.13
C ILE A 91 -7.38 2.81 9.55
N LYS A 92 -7.70 1.89 10.46
CA LYS A 92 -7.03 1.68 11.75
C LYS A 92 -6.08 0.48 11.60
N PRO A 93 -4.74 0.65 11.71
CA PRO A 93 -3.79 -0.44 11.43
C PRO A 93 -3.98 -1.69 12.31
N LEU A 94 -3.78 -2.88 11.73
CA LEU A 94 -3.84 -4.18 12.44
C LEU A 94 -2.65 -4.44 13.40
N GLY A 95 -1.63 -3.58 13.34
CA GLY A 95 -0.41 -3.69 14.13
C GLY A 95 -0.59 -3.22 15.58
N GLU A 96 0.32 -3.64 16.46
CA GLU A 96 0.56 -2.88 17.70
C GLU A 96 1.13 -1.50 17.32
N PRO A 97 0.80 -0.40 18.03
CA PRO A 97 -0.09 -0.29 19.19
C PRO A 97 -1.56 0.02 18.84
N HIS A 98 -1.98 -0.18 17.58
CA HIS A 98 -3.25 0.32 17.05
C HIS A 98 -4.41 -0.68 17.16
N LEU A 99 -4.12 -1.97 16.97
CA LEU A 99 -5.03 -3.12 17.13
C LEU A 99 -6.40 -2.92 16.43
N GLY A 100 -6.38 -2.40 15.21
CA GLY A 100 -7.55 -2.37 14.33
C GLY A 100 -8.00 -3.79 13.93
N PRO A 101 -9.31 -4.01 13.69
CA PRO A 101 -9.84 -5.32 13.30
C PRO A 101 -9.73 -5.57 11.79
N ASP A 102 -9.55 -6.83 11.37
CA ASP A 102 -9.53 -7.24 9.96
C ASP A 102 -10.95 -7.42 9.40
N THR A 103 -11.68 -6.30 9.26
CA THR A 103 -13.09 -6.26 8.83
C THR A 103 -13.31 -5.26 7.70
N LEU A 104 -14.36 -5.45 6.89
CA LEU A 104 -14.73 -4.51 5.81
C LEU A 104 -14.94 -3.09 6.32
N GLY A 105 -15.49 -2.94 7.54
CA GLY A 105 -15.69 -1.63 8.17
C GLY A 105 -14.39 -0.86 8.45
N ASN A 106 -13.25 -1.55 8.44
CA ASN A 106 -11.90 -1.01 8.62
C ASN A 106 -11.08 -1.01 7.32
N MET A 107 -11.67 -1.27 6.16
CA MET A 107 -10.97 -1.39 4.88
C MET A 107 -11.37 -0.29 3.90
N ILE A 108 -10.38 0.30 3.23
CA ILE A 108 -10.55 1.21 2.10
C ILE A 108 -9.74 0.72 0.89
N CYS A 109 -10.36 0.76 -0.29
CA CYS A 109 -9.77 0.37 -1.57
C CYS A 109 -9.07 1.57 -2.25
N VAL A 110 -7.75 1.49 -2.45
CA VAL A 110 -6.92 2.65 -2.88
C VAL A 110 -5.87 2.27 -3.92
N CYS A 111 -5.42 3.26 -4.71
CA CYS A 111 -4.23 3.11 -5.56
C CYS A 111 -2.94 3.36 -4.76
N PRO A 112 -1.77 2.89 -5.24
CA PRO A 112 -0.52 2.90 -4.45
C PRO A 112 -0.13 4.26 -3.87
N ASN A 113 -0.29 5.34 -4.67
CA ASN A 113 0.00 6.69 -4.23
C ASN A 113 -0.81 7.08 -2.98
N HIS A 114 -2.09 6.71 -2.93
CA HIS A 114 -2.96 6.98 -1.78
C HIS A 114 -2.76 5.98 -0.64
N HIS A 115 -2.32 4.75 -0.91
CA HIS A 115 -1.95 3.80 0.15
C HIS A 115 -0.77 4.33 0.96
N VAL A 116 0.30 4.76 0.29
CA VAL A 116 1.50 5.34 0.95
C VAL A 116 1.14 6.62 1.72
N LEU A 117 0.26 7.47 1.18
CA LEU A 117 -0.21 8.68 1.89
C LEU A 117 -1.08 8.35 3.12
N LEU A 118 -1.76 7.21 3.16
CA LEU A 118 -2.49 6.74 4.34
C LEU A 118 -1.55 6.08 5.36
N ASP A 119 -0.64 5.20 4.91
CA ASP A 119 0.38 4.55 5.78
C ASP A 119 1.24 5.60 6.53
N LEU A 120 1.61 6.68 5.83
CA LEU A 120 2.40 7.78 6.36
C LEU A 120 1.56 8.87 7.06
N VAL A 121 0.23 8.69 7.14
CA VAL A 121 -0.69 9.61 7.84
C VAL A 121 -0.59 11.05 7.28
N ALA A 122 -0.43 11.16 5.96
CA ALA A 122 -0.17 12.41 5.23
C ALA A 122 -1.41 12.98 4.52
N ILE A 123 -2.55 12.27 4.53
CA ILE A 123 -3.85 12.76 4.04
C ILE A 123 -4.99 12.41 5.00
N ALA A 124 -5.95 13.33 5.12
CA ALA A 124 -7.20 13.10 5.84
C ALA A 124 -8.22 12.37 4.98
N LEU A 125 -9.09 11.60 5.64
CA LEU A 125 -10.27 10.97 5.05
C LEU A 125 -11.50 11.82 5.37
N ASP A 126 -12.11 12.39 4.34
CA ASP A 126 -13.39 13.09 4.44
C ASP A 126 -14.50 12.07 4.73
N ASN A 127 -15.10 12.13 5.92
CA ASN A 127 -16.18 11.21 6.34
C ASN A 127 -17.36 11.25 5.37
N ASP A 128 -17.86 12.44 5.01
CA ASP A 128 -19.09 12.57 4.23
C ASP A 128 -18.89 12.11 2.78
N LEU A 129 -17.74 12.45 2.18
CA LEU A 129 -17.37 11.97 0.84
C LEU A 129 -17.14 10.45 0.81
N ILE A 130 -16.36 9.92 1.75
CA ILE A 130 -16.04 8.49 1.80
C ILE A 130 -17.31 7.66 2.04
N LEU A 131 -18.18 8.07 2.98
CA LEU A 131 -19.39 7.32 3.33
C LEU A 131 -20.47 7.41 2.25
N SER A 132 -20.65 8.57 1.60
CA SER A 132 -21.64 8.72 0.52
C SER A 132 -21.26 7.97 -0.76
N MET A 133 -19.96 7.76 -1.01
CA MET A 133 -19.44 6.95 -2.12
C MET A 133 -19.22 5.47 -1.76
N ALA A 134 -19.37 5.07 -0.49
CA ALA A 134 -19.08 3.71 -0.05
C ALA A 134 -20.15 2.71 -0.49
N ARG A 135 -19.70 1.63 -1.13
CA ARG A 135 -20.49 0.44 -1.48
C ARG A 135 -20.51 -0.61 -0.36
N HIS A 136 -19.83 -0.36 0.76
CA HIS A 136 -19.89 -1.15 2.01
C HIS A 136 -19.97 -0.22 3.21
N SER A 137 -20.49 -0.72 4.34
CA SER A 137 -20.44 0.02 5.60
C SER A 137 -18.99 0.13 6.09
N ILE A 138 -18.48 1.36 6.12
CA ILE A 138 -17.24 1.77 6.81
C ILE A 138 -17.62 2.29 8.20
N ASN A 139 -16.77 2.10 9.21
CA ASN A 139 -16.99 2.62 10.56
C ASN A 139 -16.24 3.95 10.75
N ASN A 140 -16.99 5.03 11.01
CA ASN A 140 -16.47 6.37 11.27
C ASN A 140 -15.42 6.39 12.38
N GLU A 141 -15.53 5.54 13.43
CA GLU A 141 -14.54 5.42 14.51
C GLU A 141 -13.11 5.26 13.97
N TYR A 142 -12.94 4.55 12.86
CA TYR A 142 -11.61 4.30 12.27
C TYR A 142 -11.14 5.48 11.40
N ILE A 143 -12.05 6.16 10.70
CA ILE A 143 -11.76 7.41 9.98
C ILE A 143 -11.35 8.50 10.97
N ASP A 144 -12.11 8.67 12.05
CA ASP A 144 -11.84 9.62 13.12
C ASP A 144 -10.51 9.29 13.82
N TYR A 145 -10.24 8.00 14.08
CA TYR A 145 -8.95 7.53 14.62
C TYR A 145 -7.77 7.90 13.70
N HIS A 146 -7.90 7.70 12.39
CA HIS A 146 -6.88 8.06 11.40
C HIS A 146 -6.67 9.58 11.36
N ASN A 147 -7.74 10.36 11.21
CA ASN A 147 -7.69 11.81 11.13
C ASN A 147 -7.09 12.45 12.40
N LEU A 148 -7.38 11.91 13.59
CA LEU A 148 -6.76 12.34 14.84
C LEU A 148 -5.24 12.15 14.86
N LYS A 149 -4.68 11.19 14.12
CA LYS A 149 -3.21 11.01 14.06
C LYS A 149 -2.53 12.11 13.26
N ILE A 150 -3.16 12.61 12.19
CA ILE A 150 -2.66 13.74 11.37
C ILE A 150 -2.53 15.00 12.24
N VAL A 151 -3.59 15.34 12.98
CA VAL A 151 -3.61 16.50 13.89
C VAL A 151 -2.53 16.42 14.98
N ASN A 152 -2.12 15.21 15.39
CA ASN A 152 -1.02 15.01 16.35
C ASN A 152 0.40 15.06 15.72
N ILE A 153 0.50 15.11 14.39
CA ILE A 153 1.73 15.34 13.64
C ILE A 153 1.88 16.84 13.34
N ASP A 154 0.81 17.51 12.87
CA ASP A 154 0.83 18.94 12.53
C ASP A 154 1.01 19.88 13.73
N ASN A 155 0.85 19.38 14.96
CA ASN A 155 1.06 20.10 16.23
C ASN A 155 2.41 19.74 16.90
N ARG A 156 3.48 19.51 16.12
CA ARG A 156 4.85 19.21 16.58
C ARG A 156 5.90 20.12 15.96
#